data_AF-A0A6B3DW08-F1
#
_entry.id   AF-A0A6B3DW08-F1
#
_cell.length_a   1.000
_cell.length_b   1.000
_cell.length_c   1.000
_cell.angle_alpha   90.00
_cell.angle_beta   90.00
_cell.angle_gamma   90.00
#
_symmetry.space_group_name_H-M   'P 1'
#
loop_
_entity.id
_entity.type
_entity.pdbx_description
1 polymer ?
#
loop_
_entity_poly.entity_id
_entity_poly.type
_entity_poly.pdbx_seq_one_letter_code
_entity_poly.pdbx_strand_id
1 'polypeptide(L)' 'METSPEDPAPLVIVDGANTVGSVPDGWWRDRRAAAERLRDRLAADGVPRLAERAEIVLVVEGAARGV' A
#
# COMPACT_ATOMS: atom_id res chain seq x y z
N MET A 1 24.38 -10.66 -1.43
CA MET A 1 23.92 -10.10 -2.71
C MET A 1 23.69 -8.63 -2.44
N GLU A 2 24.74 -7.83 -2.57
CA GLU A 2 24.65 -6.37 -2.48
C GLU A 2 24.01 -5.88 -3.79
N THR A 3 22.89 -5.19 -3.67
CA THR A 3 22.20 -4.55 -4.81
C THR A 3 23.08 -3.43 -5.34
N SER A 4 23.44 -3.49 -6.62
CA SER A 4 24.20 -2.43 -7.26
C SER A 4 23.35 -1.16 -7.34
N PRO A 5 23.95 0.04 -7.35
CA PRO A 5 23.21 1.32 -7.47
C PRO A 5 22.39 1.46 -8.76
N GLU A 6 22.51 0.52 -9.69
CA GLU A 6 21.81 0.47 -10.98
C GLU A 6 20.62 -0.50 -10.98
N ASP A 7 20.40 -1.27 -9.91
CA ASP A 7 19.23 -2.14 -9.83
C ASP A 7 17.97 -1.28 -9.76
N PRO A 8 16.99 -1.50 -10.67
CA PRO A 8 15.77 -0.72 -10.67
C PRO A 8 15.05 -0.90 -9.33
N ALA A 9 14.50 0.21 -8.85
CA ALA A 9 13.55 0.26 -7.75
C ALA A 9 12.54 -0.90 -7.85
N PRO A 10 12.36 -1.73 -6.81
CA PRO A 10 11.35 -2.78 -6.85
C PRO A 10 9.95 -2.16 -6.95
N LEU A 11 9.15 -2.64 -7.89
CA LEU A 11 7.73 -2.29 -7.97
C LEU A 11 6.93 -3.16 -7.00
N VAL A 12 6.22 -2.54 -6.06
CA VAL A 12 5.33 -3.20 -5.12
C VAL A 12 3.88 -2.90 -5.47
N ILE A 13 3.12 -3.96 -5.76
CA ILE A 13 1.69 -3.87 -6.02
C ILE A 13 0.95 -4.34 -4.77
N VAL A 14 0.12 -3.48 -4.21
CA VAL A 14 -0.65 -3.74 -2.99
C VAL A 14 -2.12 -3.92 -3.32
N ASP A 15 -2.69 -5.07 -2.98
CA ASP A 15 -4.14 -5.25 -2.95
C ASP A 15 -4.71 -4.54 -1.71
N GLY A 16 -5.41 -3.42 -1.91
CA GLY A 16 -5.93 -2.61 -0.82
C GLY A 16 -7.03 -3.31 -0.02
N ALA A 17 -7.91 -4.08 -0.67
CA ALA A 17 -9.02 -4.74 0.01
C ALA A 17 -8.52 -5.90 0.89
N ASN A 18 -7.57 -6.68 0.40
CA ASN A 18 -6.90 -7.73 1.17
C ASN A 18 -6.11 -7.14 2.35
N THR A 19 -5.33 -6.09 2.10
CA THR A 19 -4.45 -5.47 3.10
C THR A 19 -5.26 -4.84 4.24
N VAL A 20 -6.27 -4.03 3.91
CA VAL A 20 -7.19 -3.47 4.92
C VAL A 20 -7.92 -4.59 5.67
N GLY A 21 -8.31 -5.66 4.97
CA GLY A 21 -8.98 -6.83 5.52
C GLY A 21 -8.19 -7.60 6.59
N SER A 22 -6.87 -7.44 6.64
CA SER A 22 -5.98 -8.19 7.55
C SER A 22 -6.08 -7.78 9.03
N VAL A 23 -6.62 -6.58 9.31
CA VAL A 23 -6.76 -6.06 10.68
C VAL A 23 -8.24 -5.79 10.97
N PRO A 24 -8.83 -6.36 12.04
CA PRO A 24 -10.24 -6.15 12.37
C PRO A 24 -10.45 -4.79 13.09
N ASP A 25 -10.08 -3.70 12.44
CA ASP A 25 -10.12 -2.32 12.98
C ASP A 25 -11.45 -1.59 12.75
N GLY A 26 -12.47 -2.27 12.24
CA GLY A 26 -13.75 -1.65 11.89
C GLY A 26 -13.88 -1.16 10.45
N TRP A 27 -12.90 -1.44 9.57
CA TRP A 27 -12.89 -0.99 8.17
C TRP A 27 -14.20 -1.18 7.39
N TRP A 28 -15.03 -2.16 7.75
CA TRP A 28 -16.27 -2.46 7.02
C TRP A 28 -17.32 -1.36 7.13
N ARG A 29 -17.19 -0.49 8.14
CA ARG A 29 -18.08 0.67 8.31
C ARG A 29 -17.78 1.79 7.31
N ASP A 30 -16.52 1.93 6.91
CA ASP A 30 -16.08 2.93 5.94
C ASP A 30 -14.88 2.41 5.14
N ARG A 31 -15.21 1.78 4.02
CA ARG A 31 -14.23 1.18 3.09
C ARG A 31 -13.32 2.23 2.47
N ARG A 32 -13.85 3.40 2.13
CA ARG A 32 -13.09 4.45 1.46
C ARG A 32 -12.05 5.03 2.41
N ALA A 33 -12.49 5.43 3.61
CA ALA A 33 -11.57 6.00 4.59
C ALA A 33 -10.50 4.99 5.03
N ALA A 34 -10.81 3.69 5.06
CA ALA A 34 -9.81 2.66 5.34
C ALA A 34 -8.74 2.56 4.24
N ALA A 35 -9.13 2.65 2.96
CA ALA A 35 -8.19 2.69 1.84
C ALA A 35 -7.34 3.98 1.83
N GLU A 36 -7.95 5.14 2.14
CA GLU A 36 -7.22 6.42 2.26
C GLU A 36 -6.15 6.35 3.37
N ARG A 37 -6.50 5.82 4.55
CA ARG A 37 -5.53 5.59 5.63
C ARG A 37 -4.41 4.62 5.22
N LEU A 38 -4.72 3.59 4.43
CA LEU A 38 -3.68 2.70 3.90
C LEU A 38 -2.75 3.44 2.93
N ARG A 39 -3.31 4.17 1.96
CA ARG A 39 -2.54 4.98 1.01
C ARG A 39 -1.62 5.95 1.74
N ASP A 40 -2.15 6.69 2.70
CA ASP A 40 -1.40 7.72 3.41
C ASP A 40 -0.25 7.13 4.24
N ARG A 41 -0.46 5.96 4.87
CA ARG A 41 0.63 5.21 5.55
C ARG A 41 1.69 4.71 4.56
N LEU A 42 1.29 4.16 3.42
CA LEU A 42 2.25 3.70 2.40
C LEU A 42 3.06 4.87 1.82
N ALA A 43 2.44 6.05 1.68
CA ALA A 43 3.12 7.25 1.21
C ALA A 43 4.10 7.82 2.27
N ALA A 44 3.75 7.73 3.55
CA ALA A 44 4.59 8.24 4.64
C ALA A 44 5.73 7.29 5.01
N ASP A 45 5.44 6.00 5.11
CA ASP A 45 6.34 5.01 5.72
C ASP A 45 6.95 4.05 4.68
N GLY A 46 6.43 4.05 3.45
CA GLY A 46 6.80 3.07 2.42
C GLY A 46 6.44 1.63 2.80
N VAL A 47 7.09 0.68 2.16
CA VAL A 47 6.97 -0.75 2.49
C VAL A 47 8.16 -1.14 3.38
N PRO A 48 7.95 -1.78 4.55
CA PRO A 48 9.04 -2.18 5.42
C PRO A 48 10.11 -2.99 4.66
N ARG A 49 11.38 -2.67 4.90
CA ARG A 49 12.57 -3.22 4.20
C ARG A 49 12.73 -2.81 2.73
N LEU A 50 11.80 -2.03 2.16
CA LEU A 50 11.85 -1.53 0.79
C LEU A 50 11.59 -0.01 0.67
N ALA A 51 11.31 0.67 1.79
CA ALA A 51 10.75 2.02 1.84
C ALA A 51 11.54 3.09 1.07
N GLU A 52 12.87 3.01 1.03
CA GLU A 52 13.70 4.02 0.37
C GLU A 52 13.85 3.81 -1.15
N ARG A 53 13.37 2.68 -1.68
CA ARG A 53 13.61 2.28 -3.07
C ARG A 53 12.38 1.82 -3.82
N ALA A 54 11.27 1.50 -3.15
CA ALA A 54 10.12 0.92 -3.83
C ALA A 54 9.26 1.96 -4.55
N GLU A 55 8.88 1.64 -5.79
CA GLU A 55 7.70 2.24 -6.42
C GLU A 55 6.47 1.48 -5.92
N ILE A 56 5.43 2.18 -5.46
CA ILE A 56 4.26 1.53 -4.84
C ILE A 56 3.02 1.85 -5.68
N VAL A 57 2.30 0.80 -6.08
CA VAL A 57 0.98 0.89 -6.70
C VAL A 57 -0.05 0.27 -5.76
N LEU A 58 -0.99 1.09 -5.30
CA LEU A 58 -2.14 0.63 -4.51
C LEU A 58 -3.32 0.34 -5.45
N VAL A 59 -3.81 -0.90 -5.44
CA VAL A 59 -5.01 -1.30 -6.18
C VAL A 59 -6.21 -1.18 -5.26
N VAL A 60 -7.17 -0.35 -5.66
CA VAL A 60 -8.44 -0.15 -4.95
C VAL A 60 -9.62 -0.60 -5.81
N GLU A 61 -10.66 -1.11 -5.15
CA GLU A 61 -11.86 -1.61 -5.78
C GLU A 61 -13.13 -1.22 -5.02
N GLY A 62 -14.29 -1.46 -5.64
CA GLY A 62 -15.59 -1.27 -5.02
C GLY A 62 -15.81 0.13 -4.44
N ALA A 63 -16.26 0.18 -3.19
CA ALA A 63 -16.58 1.43 -2.49
C ALA A 63 -15.36 2.35 -2.23
N ALA A 64 -14.14 1.84 -2.40
CA ALA A 64 -12.91 2.64 -2.32
C ALA A 64 -12.41 3.13 -3.68
N ARG A 65 -13.17 2.94 -4.77
CA ARG A 65 -12.79 3.43 -6.10
C ARG A 65 -12.58 4.96 -6.07
N GLY A 66 -11.48 5.42 -6.65
CA GLY A 66 -11.11 6.84 -6.69
C GLY A 66 -10.43 7.34 -5.40
N VAL A 67 -9.86 6.43 -4.62
CA VAL A 67 -8.78 6.73 -3.66
C VAL A 67 -7.45 6.72 -4.40
#